data_AF-A0A4Q2E5J2-F1
#
_entry.id   AF-A0A4Q2E5J2-F1
#
_cell.length_a   1.000
_cell.length_b   1.000
_cell.length_c   1.000
_cell.angle_alpha   90.00
_cell.angle_beta   90.00
_cell.angle_gamma   90.00
#
_symmetry.space_group_name_H-M   'P 1'
#
loop_
_entity.id
_entity.type
_entity.pdbx_description
1 polymer ?
#
loop_
_entity_poly.entity_id
_entity_poly.type
_entity_poly.pdbx_seq_one_letter_code
_entity_poly.pdbx_strand_id
1 'polypeptide(L)'
;MLTQKTINAQVISANRQKWINDFRDNIAEFCLLMFNHYDARSGYLITERKLRVITDIYKGTNYSEDFRARYQDASDEFASCLERSQLTHNGMDKMKFLILLSLNPKEKETHEIKRLMIFLKTSINRLVIDEASGGLANVTEVYTDLLNGSEELMEVVGGILKREWERVKLCE
;
A
#
# COMPACT_ATOMS: atom_id res chain seq x y z
N MET A 1 -14.17 3.89 -46.44
CA MET A 1 -14.75 4.36 -45.17
C MET A 1 -15.07 3.23 -44.18
N LEU A 2 -15.71 2.13 -44.58
CA LEU A 2 -16.00 0.99 -43.69
C LEU A 2 -14.73 0.34 -43.13
N THR A 3 -13.73 0.04 -43.97
CA THR A 3 -12.46 -0.58 -43.56
C THR A 3 -11.71 0.25 -42.51
N GLN A 4 -11.69 1.58 -42.65
CA GLN A 4 -11.07 2.48 -41.66
C GLN A 4 -11.81 2.46 -40.32
N LYS A 5 -13.15 2.40 -40.33
CA LYS A 5 -13.96 2.28 -39.11
C LYS A 5 -13.69 0.95 -38.39
N THR A 6 -13.59 -0.15 -39.13
CA THR A 6 -13.27 -1.47 -38.59
C THR A 6 -11.85 -1.52 -38.00
N ILE A 7 -10.85 -1.00 -38.70
CA ILE A 7 -9.46 -0.92 -38.19
C ILE A 7 -9.41 -0.06 -36.91
N ASN A 8 -10.08 1.10 -36.90
CA ASN A 8 -10.12 1.96 -35.73
C ASN A 8 -10.80 1.27 -34.53
N ALA A 9 -11.90 0.54 -34.76
CA ALA A 9 -12.60 -0.20 -33.71
C ALA A 9 -11.71 -1.31 -33.11
N GLN A 10 -10.99 -2.06 -33.94
CA GLN A 10 -10.06 -3.09 -33.49
C GLN A 10 -8.90 -2.52 -32.66
N VAL A 11 -8.31 -1.40 -33.09
CA VAL A 11 -7.23 -0.72 -32.34
C VAL A 11 -7.74 -0.21 -30.99
N ILE A 12 -8.95 0.36 -30.94
CA ILE A 12 -9.57 0.83 -29.69
C ILE A 12 -9.84 -0.36 -28.74
N SER A 13 -10.37 -1.46 -29.27
CA SER A 13 -10.63 -2.68 -28.50
C SER A 13 -9.35 -3.25 -27.89
N ALA A 14 -8.29 -3.38 -28.69
CA ALA A 14 -6.99 -3.86 -28.22
C ALA A 14 -6.37 -2.96 -27.13
N ASN A 15 -6.42 -1.63 -27.31
CA ASN A 15 -5.92 -0.69 -26.32
C ASN A 15 -6.71 -0.76 -25.01
N ARG A 16 -8.03 -0.91 -25.10
CA ARG A 16 -8.90 -1.06 -23.93
C ARG A 16 -8.63 -2.36 -23.19
N GLN A 17 -8.44 -3.46 -23.91
CA GLN A 17 -8.10 -4.75 -23.31
C GLN A 17 -6.76 -4.68 -22.56
N LYS A 18 -5.75 -4.02 -23.15
CA LYS A 18 -4.47 -3.78 -22.49
C LYS A 18 -4.66 -2.95 -21.21
N TRP A 19 -5.39 -1.84 -21.30
CA TRP A 19 -5.67 -0.98 -20.15
C TRP A 19 -6.41 -1.73 -19.03
N ILE A 20 -7.39 -2.60 -19.35
CA ILE A 20 -8.09 -3.45 -18.38
C ILE A 20 -7.10 -4.34 -17.62
N ASN A 21 -6.17 -4.98 -18.33
CA ASN A 21 -5.18 -5.85 -17.72
C ASN A 21 -4.21 -5.06 -16.83
N ASP A 22 -3.63 -3.99 -17.36
CA ASP A 22 -2.69 -3.13 -16.63
C ASP A 22 -3.36 -2.54 -15.37
N PHE A 23 -4.62 -2.11 -15.47
CA PHE A 23 -5.36 -1.55 -14.35
C PHE A 23 -5.64 -2.58 -13.25
N ARG A 24 -6.04 -3.81 -13.63
CA ARG A 24 -6.23 -4.92 -12.69
C ARG A 24 -4.93 -5.24 -11.94
N ASP A 25 -3.83 -5.34 -12.68
CA ASP A 25 -2.54 -5.73 -12.11
C ASP A 25 -2.00 -4.64 -11.17
N ASN A 26 -2.17 -3.35 -11.53
CA ASN A 26 -1.81 -2.24 -10.65
C ASN A 26 -2.63 -2.20 -9.36
N ILE A 27 -3.94 -2.52 -9.42
CA ILE A 27 -4.79 -2.59 -8.21
C ILE A 27 -4.35 -3.74 -7.31
N ALA A 28 -4.07 -4.92 -7.88
CA ALA A 28 -3.58 -6.07 -7.12
C ALA A 28 -2.24 -5.75 -6.43
N GLU A 29 -1.31 -5.11 -7.15
CA GLU A 29 -0.02 -4.68 -6.59
C GLU A 29 -0.19 -3.63 -5.48
N PHE A 30 -1.11 -2.67 -5.65
CA PHE A 30 -1.42 -1.71 -4.58
C PHE A 30 -1.92 -2.41 -3.31
N CYS A 31 -2.83 -3.37 -3.44
CA CYS A 31 -3.35 -4.13 -2.30
C CYS A 31 -2.25 -4.96 -1.61
N LEU A 32 -1.36 -5.59 -2.38
CA LEU A 32 -0.21 -6.31 -1.82
C LEU A 32 0.74 -5.37 -1.05
N LEU A 33 1.10 -4.24 -1.66
CA LEU A 33 1.97 -3.25 -1.03
C LEU A 33 1.37 -2.66 0.24
N MET A 34 0.04 -2.55 0.31
CA MET A 34 -0.67 -2.10 1.51
C MET A 34 -0.46 -3.05 2.69
N PHE A 35 -0.61 -4.37 2.51
CA PHE A 35 -0.33 -5.33 3.58
C PHE A 35 1.16 -5.43 3.90
N ASN A 36 2.04 -5.38 2.90
CA ASN A 36 3.48 -5.32 3.13
C ASN A 36 3.88 -4.07 3.93
N HIS A 37 3.24 -2.93 3.67
CA HIS A 37 3.50 -1.70 4.42
C HIS A 37 2.98 -1.80 5.86
N TYR A 38 1.84 -2.46 6.08
CA TYR A 38 1.34 -2.75 7.43
C TYR A 38 2.37 -3.56 8.24
N ASP A 39 2.92 -4.63 7.66
CA ASP A 39 3.94 -5.44 8.34
C ASP A 39 5.23 -4.66 8.58
N ALA A 40 5.70 -3.91 7.56
CA ALA A 40 6.90 -3.09 7.66
C ALA A 40 6.76 -1.98 8.71
N ARG A 41 5.60 -1.33 8.78
CA ARG A 41 5.29 -0.29 9.78
C ARG A 41 5.23 -0.88 11.19
N SER A 42 4.64 -2.07 11.32
CA SER A 42 4.59 -2.81 12.58
C SER A 42 6.00 -3.11 13.10
N GLY A 43 6.86 -3.65 12.25
CA GLY A 43 8.27 -3.90 12.57
C GLY A 43 9.03 -2.62 12.91
N TYR A 44 8.81 -1.54 12.18
CA TYR A 44 9.39 -0.23 12.48
C TYR A 44 9.03 0.24 13.91
N LEU A 45 7.74 0.21 14.29
CA LEU A 45 7.30 0.75 15.58
C LEU A 45 7.89 -0.05 16.75
N ILE A 46 7.90 -1.38 16.62
CA ILE A 46 8.46 -2.27 17.64
C ILE A 46 9.97 -2.04 17.79
N THR A 47 10.70 -1.95 16.68
CA THR A 47 12.15 -1.76 16.69
C THR A 47 12.57 -0.36 17.12
N GLU A 48 11.78 0.68 16.78
CA GLU A 48 11.94 2.04 17.29
C GLU A 48 11.87 2.07 18.81
N ARG A 49 10.83 1.45 19.39
CA ARG A 49 10.67 1.36 20.85
C ARG A 49 11.79 0.56 21.49
N LYS A 50 12.18 -0.58 20.90
CA LYS A 50 13.32 -1.39 21.36
C LYS A 50 14.61 -0.59 21.39
N LEU A 51 14.93 0.12 20.31
CA LEU A 51 16.11 0.97 20.21
C LEU A 51 16.10 2.07 21.26
N ARG A 52 14.95 2.73 21.48
CA ARG A 52 14.80 3.75 22.53
C ARG A 52 15.13 3.19 23.92
N VAL A 53 14.53 2.05 24.30
CA VAL A 53 14.80 1.40 25.60
C VAL A 53 16.27 1.03 25.75
N ILE A 54 16.88 0.42 24.73
CA ILE A 54 18.30 0.03 24.77
C ILE A 54 19.20 1.27 24.84
N THR A 55 18.85 2.35 24.15
CA THR A 55 19.57 3.63 24.20
C THR A 55 19.56 4.20 25.61
N ASP A 56 18.42 4.19 26.29
CA ASP A 56 18.29 4.71 27.65
C ASP A 56 19.11 3.87 28.65
N ILE A 57 19.10 2.54 28.51
CA ILE A 57 19.95 1.65 29.31
C ILE A 57 21.43 1.94 29.02
N TYR A 58 21.83 2.04 27.75
CA TYR A 58 23.22 2.27 27.37
C TYR A 58 23.75 3.59 27.94
N LYS A 59 22.95 4.67 27.88
CA LYS A 59 23.25 5.94 28.55
C LYS A 59 23.35 5.78 30.07
N GLY A 60 22.44 5.03 30.69
CA GLY A 60 22.44 4.75 32.14
C GLY A 60 23.66 3.97 32.61
N THR A 61 24.27 3.16 31.73
CA THR A 61 25.54 2.46 32.01
C THR A 61 26.78 3.34 31.80
N ASN A 62 26.61 4.63 31.51
CA ASN A 62 27.67 5.54 31.08
C ASN A 62 28.44 4.98 29.86
N TYR A 63 27.70 4.46 28.89
CA TYR A 63 28.23 3.94 27.63
C TYR A 63 29.22 2.78 27.78
N SER A 64 28.91 1.83 28.67
CA SER A 64 29.74 0.63 28.86
C SER A 64 29.96 -0.14 27.55
N GLU A 65 31.20 -0.54 27.26
CA GLU A 65 31.54 -1.39 26.11
C GLU A 65 30.74 -2.70 26.09
N ASP A 66 30.37 -3.24 27.27
CA ASP A 66 29.55 -4.46 27.38
C ASP A 66 28.14 -4.30 26.77
N PHE A 67 27.63 -3.06 26.72
CA PHE A 67 26.32 -2.74 26.14
C PHE A 67 26.40 -2.21 24.70
N ARG A 68 27.60 -1.87 24.22
CA ARG A 68 27.80 -1.30 22.89
C ARG A 68 27.31 -2.24 21.78
N ALA A 69 27.61 -3.53 21.88
CA ALA A 69 27.16 -4.53 20.90
C ALA A 69 25.62 -4.60 20.82
N ARG A 70 24.93 -4.62 21.97
CA ARG A 70 23.46 -4.65 22.02
C ARG A 70 22.82 -3.40 21.43
N TYR A 71 23.44 -2.24 21.66
CA TYR A 71 23.01 -0.99 21.04
C TYR A 71 23.17 -1.04 19.53
N GLN A 72 24.32 -1.51 19.03
CA GLN A 72 24.59 -1.62 17.60
C GLN A 72 23.59 -2.56 16.92
N ASP A 73 23.36 -3.75 17.48
CA ASP A 73 22.40 -4.72 16.94
C ASP A 73 20.98 -4.12 16.83
N ALA A 74 20.54 -3.39 17.86
CA ALA A 74 19.23 -2.74 17.86
C ALA A 74 19.15 -1.59 16.85
N SER A 75 20.26 -0.85 16.66
CA SER A 75 20.36 0.23 15.68
C SER A 75 20.28 -0.33 14.26
N ASP A 76 20.99 -1.41 13.97
CA ASP A 76 21.02 -2.05 12.64
C ASP A 76 19.66 -2.66 12.29
N GLU A 77 19.00 -3.29 13.27
CA GLU A 77 17.64 -3.81 13.12
C GLU A 77 16.63 -2.69 12.85
N PHE A 78 16.70 -1.59 13.60
CA PHE A 78 15.86 -0.41 13.39
C PHE A 78 16.08 0.20 11.99
N ALA A 79 17.33 0.38 11.56
CA ALA A 79 17.65 0.92 10.24
C ALA A 79 17.06 0.06 9.12
N SER A 80 17.16 -1.27 9.24
CA SER A 80 16.58 -2.22 8.28
C SER A 80 15.04 -2.14 8.24
N CYS A 81 14.39 -1.99 9.39
CA CYS A 81 12.93 -1.81 9.46
C CYS A 81 12.47 -0.46 8.90
N LEU A 82 13.21 0.62 9.17
CA LEU A 82 12.95 1.94 8.62
C LEU A 82 13.02 1.93 7.09
N GLU A 83 14.07 1.34 6.51
CA GLU A 83 14.22 1.23 5.07
C GLU A 83 13.04 0.47 4.43
N ARG A 84 12.67 -0.70 4.99
CA ARG A 84 11.51 -1.46 4.49
C ARG A 84 10.19 -0.69 4.58
N SER A 85 9.98 0.03 5.68
CA SER A 85 8.80 0.87 5.87
C SER A 85 8.73 1.98 4.83
N GLN A 86 9.85 2.65 4.54
CA GLN A 86 9.94 3.69 3.51
C GLN A 86 9.74 3.11 2.10
N LEU A 87 10.35 1.97 1.78
CA LEU A 87 10.24 1.33 0.48
C LEU A 87 8.80 0.94 0.16
N THR A 88 8.12 0.31 1.11
CA THR A 88 6.71 -0.11 0.96
C THR A 88 5.78 1.11 0.86
N HIS A 89 6.01 2.15 1.68
CA HIS A 89 5.26 3.41 1.60
C HIS A 89 5.38 4.07 0.21
N ASN A 90 6.61 4.20 -0.29
CA ASN A 90 6.89 4.78 -1.59
C ASN A 90 6.30 3.93 -2.72
N GLY A 91 6.33 2.60 -2.57
CA GLY A 91 5.67 1.66 -3.46
C GLY A 91 4.16 1.92 -3.55
N MET A 92 3.48 2.06 -2.40
CA MET A 92 2.05 2.37 -2.37
C MET A 92 1.73 3.70 -3.06
N ASP A 93 2.54 4.75 -2.82
CA ASP A 93 2.34 6.04 -3.47
C ASP A 93 2.54 5.96 -4.97
N LYS A 94 3.58 5.26 -5.43
CA LYS A 94 3.82 5.00 -6.86
C LYS A 94 2.63 4.31 -7.49
N MET A 95 2.12 3.23 -6.89
CA MET A 95 0.97 2.49 -7.46
C MET A 95 -0.28 3.35 -7.49
N LYS A 96 -0.57 4.08 -6.40
CA LYS A 96 -1.67 5.05 -6.37
C LYS A 96 -1.56 6.06 -7.51
N PHE A 97 -0.37 6.60 -7.81
CA PHE A 97 -0.21 7.52 -8.93
C PHE A 97 -0.49 6.87 -10.28
N LEU A 98 0.04 5.67 -10.53
CA LEU A 98 -0.21 4.95 -11.78
C LEU A 98 -1.70 4.66 -11.98
N ILE A 99 -2.37 4.22 -10.94
CA ILE A 99 -3.82 3.95 -10.94
C ILE A 99 -4.59 5.23 -11.26
N LEU A 100 -4.34 6.32 -10.53
CA LEU A 100 -5.09 7.56 -10.75
C LEU A 100 -4.79 8.21 -12.11
N LEU A 101 -3.58 8.04 -12.66
CA LEU A 101 -3.24 8.49 -14.01
C LEU A 101 -3.93 7.65 -15.11
N SER A 102 -4.28 6.40 -14.80
CA SER A 102 -4.99 5.51 -15.72
C SER A 102 -6.51 5.76 -15.76
N LEU A 103 -7.03 6.62 -14.87
CA LEU A 103 -8.45 6.88 -14.70
C LEU A 103 -8.82 8.31 -15.10
N ASN A 104 -10.09 8.51 -15.45
CA ASN A 104 -10.62 9.83 -15.72
C ASN A 104 -10.92 10.56 -14.41
N PRO A 105 -10.26 11.69 -14.09
CA PRO A 105 -10.40 12.38 -12.81
C PRO A 105 -11.77 13.03 -12.60
N LYS A 106 -12.63 13.08 -13.62
CA LYS A 106 -13.99 13.63 -13.54
C LYS A 106 -15.03 12.58 -13.17
N GLU A 107 -14.66 11.31 -13.15
CA GLU A 107 -15.56 10.21 -12.82
C GLU A 107 -15.67 10.02 -11.30
N LYS A 108 -16.88 9.74 -10.82
CA LYS A 108 -17.16 9.55 -9.39
C LYS A 108 -16.33 8.40 -8.83
N GLU A 109 -16.20 7.32 -9.59
CA GLU A 109 -15.45 6.13 -9.19
C GLU A 109 -13.95 6.43 -9.01
N THR A 110 -13.39 7.35 -9.79
CA THR A 110 -11.99 7.79 -9.62
C THR A 110 -11.79 8.51 -8.29
N HIS A 111 -12.75 9.36 -7.89
CA HIS A 111 -12.73 10.00 -6.58
C HIS A 111 -12.86 8.98 -5.45
N GLU A 112 -13.70 7.96 -5.65
CA GLU A 112 -13.93 6.91 -4.67
C GLU A 112 -12.70 6.03 -4.47
N ILE A 113 -12.08 5.57 -5.56
CA ILE A 113 -10.79 4.85 -5.52
C ILE A 113 -9.74 5.68 -4.78
N LYS A 114 -9.63 6.98 -5.10
CA LYS A 114 -8.68 7.87 -4.42
C LYS A 114 -8.97 7.95 -2.91
N ARG A 115 -10.24 8.08 -2.51
CA ARG A 115 -10.65 8.12 -1.10
C ARG A 115 -10.24 6.85 -0.39
N LEU A 116 -10.55 5.69 -0.97
CA LEU A 116 -10.23 4.37 -0.40
C LEU A 116 -8.72 4.14 -0.27
N MET A 117 -7.94 4.51 -1.29
CA MET A 117 -6.47 4.42 -1.22
C MET A 117 -5.88 5.31 -0.11
N ILE A 118 -6.42 6.51 0.08
CA ILE A 118 -6.00 7.39 1.16
C ILE A 118 -6.40 6.79 2.51
N PHE A 119 -7.64 6.32 2.64
CA PHE A 119 -8.12 5.66 3.85
C PHE A 119 -7.20 4.50 4.25
N LEU A 120 -6.96 3.55 3.35
CA LEU A 120 -6.08 2.40 3.57
C LEU A 120 -4.68 2.82 4.04
N LYS A 121 -4.07 3.79 3.36
CA LYS A 121 -2.76 4.34 3.74
C LYS A 121 -2.80 4.95 5.15
N THR A 122 -3.82 5.72 5.47
CA THR A 122 -3.95 6.36 6.80
C THR A 122 -4.33 5.38 7.91
N SER A 123 -5.00 4.27 7.59
CA SER A 123 -5.33 3.21 8.54
C SER A 123 -4.08 2.58 9.13
N ILE A 124 -3.05 2.33 8.31
CA ILE A 124 -1.76 1.80 8.77
C ILE A 124 -1.09 2.76 9.77
N ASN A 125 -1.21 4.07 9.57
CA ASN A 125 -0.63 5.08 10.46
C ASN A 125 -1.29 5.13 11.84
N ARG A 126 -2.45 4.50 12.02
CA ARG A 126 -3.12 4.40 13.31
C ARG A 126 -2.50 3.33 14.23
N LEU A 127 -1.57 2.50 13.75
CA LEU A 127 -0.89 1.53 14.61
C LEU A 127 -0.23 2.20 15.82
N VAL A 128 -0.51 1.69 17.01
CA VAL A 128 -0.02 2.22 18.29
C VAL A 128 0.84 1.19 18.98
N ILE A 129 2.03 1.61 19.44
CA ILE A 129 2.87 0.80 20.32
C ILE A 129 2.28 0.80 21.74
N ASP A 130 2.15 -0.38 22.33
CA ASP A 130 1.91 -0.52 23.76
C ASP A 130 3.25 -0.48 24.49
N GLU A 131 3.50 0.59 25.22
CA GLU A 131 4.75 0.78 25.97
C GLU A 131 4.96 -0.28 27.06
N ALA A 132 3.90 -0.90 27.58
CA ALA A 132 4.01 -1.91 28.62
C ALA A 132 4.45 -3.27 28.04
N SER A 133 3.74 -3.78 27.03
CA SER A 133 4.08 -5.07 26.41
C SER A 133 5.23 -4.99 25.41
N GLY A 134 5.48 -3.82 24.82
CA GLY A 134 6.37 -3.66 23.68
C GLY A 134 5.79 -4.16 22.35
N GLY A 135 4.54 -4.61 22.36
CA GLY A 135 3.78 -5.00 21.17
C GLY A 135 2.91 -3.85 20.65
N LEU A 136 1.98 -4.18 19.76
CA LEU A 136 1.05 -3.23 19.16
C LEU A 136 -0.34 -3.37 19.77
N ALA A 137 -0.97 -2.26 20.15
CA ALA A 137 -2.22 -2.23 20.92
C ALA A 137 -3.48 -2.48 20.07
N ASN A 138 -3.46 -2.08 18.81
CA ASN A 138 -4.65 -2.03 17.94
C ASN A 138 -4.47 -2.78 16.61
N VAL A 139 -3.66 -3.85 16.63
CA VAL A 139 -3.38 -4.73 15.46
C VAL A 139 -4.66 -5.18 14.79
N THR A 140 -5.61 -5.73 15.56
CA THR A 140 -6.87 -6.30 15.05
C THR A 140 -7.75 -5.25 14.41
N GLU A 141 -7.88 -4.07 15.02
CA GLU A 141 -8.68 -2.96 14.49
C GLU A 141 -8.11 -2.48 13.15
N VAL A 142 -6.82 -2.16 13.12
CA VAL A 142 -6.17 -1.68 11.90
C VAL A 142 -6.25 -2.74 10.79
N TYR A 143 -5.96 -4.00 11.09
CA TYR A 143 -6.00 -5.07 10.08
C TYR A 143 -7.41 -5.28 9.52
N THR A 144 -8.44 -5.20 10.38
CA THR A 144 -9.85 -5.28 9.96
C THR A 144 -10.21 -4.13 9.02
N ASP A 145 -9.79 -2.90 9.34
CA ASP A 145 -10.01 -1.73 8.48
C ASP A 145 -9.31 -1.86 7.12
N LEU A 146 -8.14 -2.49 7.09
CA LEU A 146 -7.42 -2.77 5.84
C LEU A 146 -8.14 -3.81 4.98
N LEU A 147 -8.60 -4.90 5.59
CA LEU A 147 -9.40 -5.91 4.89
C LEU A 147 -10.66 -5.29 4.28
N ASN A 148 -11.48 -4.65 5.11
CA ASN A 148 -12.74 -4.06 4.67
C ASN A 148 -12.52 -2.99 3.58
N GLY A 149 -11.54 -2.10 3.78
CA GLY A 149 -11.22 -1.08 2.78
C GLY A 149 -10.66 -1.67 1.48
N SER A 150 -9.95 -2.78 1.53
CA SER A 150 -9.46 -3.48 0.34
C SER A 150 -10.59 -4.16 -0.43
N GLU A 151 -11.56 -4.75 0.26
CA GLU A 151 -12.75 -5.33 -0.35
C GLU A 151 -13.61 -4.26 -1.02
N GLU A 152 -13.85 -3.13 -0.35
CA GLU A 152 -14.58 -1.98 -0.91
C GLU A 152 -13.87 -1.42 -2.16
N LEU A 153 -12.53 -1.32 -2.13
CA LEU A 153 -11.74 -0.91 -3.29
C LEU A 153 -11.90 -1.88 -4.46
N MET A 154 -11.84 -3.19 -4.19
CA MET A 154 -12.00 -4.23 -5.19
C MET A 154 -13.41 -4.23 -5.81
N GLU A 155 -14.44 -3.91 -5.03
CA GLU A 155 -15.81 -3.79 -5.53
C GLU A 155 -15.95 -2.63 -6.54
N VAL A 156 -15.46 -1.43 -6.18
CA VAL A 156 -15.49 -0.26 -7.07
C VAL A 156 -14.71 -0.53 -8.36
N VAL A 157 -13.51 -1.09 -8.24
CA VAL A 157 -12.66 -1.45 -9.39
C VAL A 157 -13.32 -2.51 -10.26
N GLY A 158 -13.89 -3.55 -9.65
CA GLY A 158 -14.61 -4.62 -10.37
C GLY A 158 -15.78 -4.07 -11.18
N GLY A 159 -16.50 -3.08 -10.64
CA GLY A 159 -17.54 -2.35 -11.35
C GLY A 159 -17.02 -1.64 -12.60
N ILE A 160 -15.89 -0.94 -12.51
CA ILE A 160 -15.24 -0.28 -13.66
C ILE A 160 -14.82 -1.32 -14.70
N LEU A 161 -14.06 -2.33 -14.28
CA LEU A 161 -13.52 -3.36 -15.17
C LEU A 161 -14.63 -4.11 -15.92
N LYS A 162 -15.73 -4.44 -15.25
CA LYS A 162 -16.88 -5.11 -15.89
C LYS A 162 -17.50 -4.26 -16.99
N ARG A 163 -17.74 -2.97 -16.74
CA ARG A 163 -18.30 -2.06 -17.76
C ARG A 163 -17.36 -1.90 -18.95
N GLU A 164 -16.07 -1.81 -18.68
CA GLU A 164 -15.06 -1.65 -19.73
C GLU A 164 -14.91 -2.92 -20.57
N TRP A 165 -15.01 -4.09 -19.94
CA TRP A 165 -15.05 -5.40 -20.59
C TRP A 165 -16.28 -5.57 -21.49
N GLU A 166 -17.46 -5.15 -21.03
CA GLU A 166 -18.68 -5.15 -21.86
C GLU A 166 -18.52 -4.28 -23.12
N ARG A 167 -17.82 -3.15 -23.02
CA ARG A 167 -17.52 -2.28 -24.17
C ARG A 167 -16.56 -2.92 -25.17
N VAL A 168 -15.59 -3.71 -24.71
CA VAL A 168 -14.69 -4.51 -25.57
C VAL A 168 -15.52 -5.50 -26.40
N LYS A 169 -16.42 -6.25 -25.76
CA LYS A 169 -17.27 -7.25 -26.44
C LYS A 169 -18.20 -6.68 -27.50
N LEU A 170 -18.66 -5.43 -27.33
CA LEU A 170 -19.50 -4.76 -28.32
C LEU A 170 -18.71 -4.27 -29.55
N CYS A 171 -17.38 -4.26 -29.48
CA CYS A 171 -16.48 -3.86 -30.55
C CYS A 171 -15.86 -5.05 -31.31
N GLU A 172 -16.09 -6.27 -30.83
CA GLU A 172 -15.80 -7.55 -31.51
C GLU A 172 -17.01 -8.02 -32.32
#